data_AF-A0A840ZFT3-F1
#
_entry.id   AF-A0A840ZFT3-F1
#
_cell.length_a   1.000
_cell.length_b   1.000
_cell.length_c   1.000
_cell.angle_alpha   90.00
_cell.angle_beta   90.00
_cell.angle_gamma   90.00
#
_symmetry.space_group_name_H-M   'P 1'
#
loop_
_entity.id
_entity.type
_entity.pdbx_description
1 polymer ?
#
loop_
_entity_poly.entity_id
_entity_poly.type
_entity_poly.pdbx_seq_one_letter_code
_entity_poly.pdbx_strand_id
1 'polypeptide(L)'
;MTTFTLDDLAALVDSRAGQPPDTSYTAKLLSEGPAKAAKKLGEEAVEAAIAAVQGDRKALTSEAADVLYHLIVTLKAGGVPLSDVMAELGRRTAQSGLAEKAARRHT
;
A
#
# COMPACT_ATOMS: atom_id res chain seq x y z
N MET A 1 -5.82 -15.90 -17.33
CA MET A 1 -6.00 -14.54 -16.77
C MET A 1 -4.71 -14.22 -16.04
N THR A 2 -4.00 -13.17 -16.43
CA THR A 2 -2.78 -12.76 -15.73
C THR A 2 -3.18 -12.09 -14.41
N THR A 3 -2.74 -12.64 -13.28
CA THR A 3 -2.96 -12.06 -11.96
C THR A 3 -2.03 -10.86 -11.79
N PHE A 4 -2.58 -9.69 -11.46
CA PHE A 4 -1.80 -8.51 -11.09
C PHE A 4 -1.45 -8.59 -9.60
N THR A 5 -0.19 -8.33 -9.25
CA THR A 5 0.34 -8.46 -7.89
C THR A 5 0.86 -7.13 -7.34
N LEU A 6 1.17 -7.10 -6.04
CA LEU A 6 1.84 -5.93 -5.44
C LEU A 6 3.27 -5.76 -5.95
N ASP A 7 3.94 -6.85 -6.35
CA ASP A 7 5.26 -6.77 -6.97
C ASP A 7 5.18 -6.12 -8.35
N ASP A 8 4.14 -6.43 -9.14
CA ASP A 8 3.88 -5.75 -10.42
C ASP A 8 3.65 -4.25 -10.22
N LEU A 9 2.90 -3.89 -9.17
CA LEU A 9 2.64 -2.50 -8.79
C LEU A 9 3.93 -1.77 -8.36
N ALA A 10 4.76 -2.40 -7.54
CA ALA A 10 6.05 -1.86 -7.11
C ALA A 10 6.99 -1.65 -8.30
N ALA A 11 7.10 -2.64 -9.19
CA ALA A 11 7.90 -2.54 -10.42
C ALA A 11 7.38 -1.41 -11.32
N LEU A 12 6.06 -1.25 -11.44
CA LEU A 12 5.45 -0.14 -12.18
C LEU A 12 5.84 1.21 -11.57
N VAL A 13 5.70 1.38 -10.25
CA VAL A 13 6.06 2.62 -9.56
C VAL A 13 7.55 2.93 -9.74
N ASP A 14 8.41 1.94 -9.61
CA ASP A 14 9.86 2.08 -9.83
C ASP A 14 10.18 2.51 -11.26
N SER A 15 9.56 1.88 -12.26
CA SER A 15 9.74 2.25 -13.67
C SER A 15 9.31 3.70 -13.97
N ARG A 16 8.29 4.19 -13.27
CA ARG A 16 7.75 5.54 -13.43
C ARG A 16 8.49 6.58 -12.61
N ALA A 17 9.19 6.18 -11.55
CA ALA A 17 9.97 7.08 -10.70
C ALA A 17 11.14 7.74 -11.44
N GLY A 18 11.72 7.06 -12.44
CA GLY A 18 12.80 7.58 -13.27
C GLY A 18 12.33 8.46 -14.45
N GLN A 19 11.02 8.65 -14.62
CA GLN A 19 10.47 9.44 -15.73
C GLN A 19 10.40 10.93 -15.38
N PRO A 20 10.33 11.82 -16.38
CA PRO A 20 10.11 13.25 -16.16
C PRO A 20 8.79 13.53 -15.39
N PRO A 21 8.79 14.37 -14.34
CA PRO A 21 7.61 14.70 -13.53
C PRO A 21 6.41 15.27 -14.28
N ASP A 22 6.62 15.90 -15.43
CA ASP A 22 5.60 16.43 -16.33
C ASP A 22 4.89 15.35 -17.15
N THR A 23 5.50 14.16 -17.26
CA THR A 23 4.97 13.02 -18.05
C THR A 23 4.44 11.87 -17.19
N SER A 24 4.77 11.85 -15.90
CA SER A 24 4.44 10.75 -14.98
C SER A 24 3.90 11.29 -13.66
N TYR A 25 2.67 10.91 -13.34
CA TYR A 25 2.06 11.26 -12.05
C TYR A 25 2.86 10.72 -10.86
N THR A 26 3.42 9.50 -10.99
CA THR A 26 4.30 8.90 -9.97
C THR A 26 5.55 9.76 -9.77
N ALA A 27 6.22 10.14 -10.86
CA ALA A 27 7.43 10.99 -10.79
C ALA A 27 7.10 12.36 -10.18
N LYS A 28 5.94 12.93 -10.52
CA LYS A 28 5.46 14.18 -9.92
C LYS A 28 5.33 14.07 -8.40
N LEU A 29 4.61 13.06 -7.91
CA LEU A 29 4.45 12.85 -6.47
C LEU A 29 5.79 12.68 -5.75
N LEU A 30 6.70 11.90 -6.33
CA LEU A 30 8.03 11.68 -5.78
C LEU A 30 8.88 12.97 -5.79
N SER A 31 8.76 13.79 -6.83
CA SER A 31 9.46 15.09 -6.92
C SER A 31 8.97 16.11 -5.88
N GLU A 32 7.70 15.99 -5.44
CA GLU A 32 7.12 16.80 -4.38
C GLU A 32 7.45 16.28 -2.95
N GLY A 33 8.20 15.17 -2.86
CA GLY A 33 8.72 14.61 -1.62
C GLY A 33 7.74 13.74 -0.82
N PRO A 34 8.22 13.12 0.29
CA PRO A 34 7.46 12.13 1.05
C PRO A 34 6.19 12.70 1.70
N ALA A 35 6.19 13.98 2.07
CA ALA A 35 5.02 14.63 2.66
C ALA A 35 3.83 14.66 1.68
N LYS A 36 4.08 14.87 0.38
CA LYS A 36 3.01 14.87 -0.62
C LYS A 36 2.45 13.48 -0.85
N ALA A 37 3.31 12.49 -0.99
CA ALA A 37 2.91 11.09 -1.15
C ALA A 37 2.06 10.63 0.04
N ALA A 38 2.49 10.92 1.26
CA ALA A 38 1.77 10.59 2.49
C ALA A 38 0.40 11.30 2.60
N LYS A 39 0.32 12.58 2.18
CA LYS A 39 -0.96 13.31 2.13
C LYS A 39 -1.97 12.59 1.25
N LYS A 40 -1.56 12.19 0.04
CA LYS A 40 -2.42 11.45 -0.89
C LYS A 40 -2.85 10.11 -0.30
N LEU A 41 -1.92 9.33 0.26
CA LEU A 41 -2.27 8.08 0.96
C LEU A 41 -3.33 8.30 2.04
N GLY A 42 -3.22 9.37 2.83
CA GLY A 42 -4.20 9.72 3.85
C GLY A 42 -5.58 10.06 3.28
N GLU A 43 -5.63 10.79 2.16
CA GLU A 43 -6.89 11.10 1.45
C GLU A 43 -7.59 9.81 0.99
N GLU A 44 -6.90 8.94 0.25
CA GLU A 44 -7.51 7.71 -0.28
C GLU A 44 -7.94 6.74 0.83
N ALA A 45 -7.20 6.69 1.94
CA ALA A 45 -7.56 5.85 3.08
C ALA A 45 -8.87 6.30 3.73
N VAL A 46 -9.11 7.62 3.80
CA VAL A 46 -10.37 8.18 4.31
C VAL A 46 -11.50 7.92 3.32
N GLU A 47 -11.27 8.11 2.02
CA GLU A 47 -12.26 7.85 0.96
C GLU A 47 -12.68 6.37 0.94
N ALA A 48 -11.72 5.45 1.04
CA ALA A 48 -11.98 4.02 1.16
C ALA A 48 -12.82 3.68 2.41
N ALA A 49 -12.52 4.30 3.55
CA ALA A 49 -13.30 4.11 4.78
C ALA A 49 -14.74 4.63 4.62
N ILE A 50 -14.93 5.78 3.97
CA ILE A 50 -16.25 6.35 3.69
C ILE A 50 -17.04 5.43 2.76
N ALA A 51 -16.43 4.95 1.67
CA ALA A 51 -17.06 4.04 0.72
C ALA A 51 -17.51 2.73 1.39
N ALA A 52 -16.70 2.20 2.32
CA ALA A 52 -17.06 1.04 3.12
C ALA A 52 -18.29 1.31 4.01
N VAL A 53 -18.34 2.46 4.70
CA VAL A 53 -19.49 2.84 5.53
C VAL A 53 -20.77 3.01 4.70
N GLN A 54 -20.65 3.51 3.47
CA GLN A 54 -21.78 3.68 2.55
C GLN A 54 -22.22 2.37 1.90
N GLY A 55 -21.47 1.27 2.05
CA GLY A 55 -21.73 0.01 1.36
C GLY A 55 -21.54 0.09 -0.15
N ASP A 56 -20.85 1.12 -0.66
CA ASP A 56 -20.55 1.24 -2.08
C ASP A 56 -19.34 0.38 -2.43
N ARG A 57 -19.63 -0.85 -2.88
CA ARG A 57 -18.60 -1.82 -3.27
C ARG A 57 -17.74 -1.34 -4.43
N LYS A 58 -18.30 -0.56 -5.37
CA LYS A 58 -17.54 -0.10 -6.54
C LYS A 58 -16.56 0.98 -6.12
N ALA A 59 -17.03 1.98 -5.36
CA ALA A 59 -16.16 3.00 -4.80
C ALA A 59 -15.09 2.37 -3.90
N LEU A 60 -15.47 1.48 -2.97
CA LEU A 60 -14.51 0.81 -2.10
C LEU A 60 -13.42 0.06 -2.87
N THR A 61 -13.79 -0.60 -3.99
CA THR A 61 -12.80 -1.29 -4.83
C THR A 61 -11.81 -0.30 -5.46
N SER A 62 -12.31 0.85 -5.93
CA SER A 62 -11.48 1.91 -6.51
C SER A 62 -10.55 2.52 -5.47
N GLU A 63 -11.10 3.01 -4.36
CA GLU A 63 -10.32 3.70 -3.33
C GLU A 63 -9.33 2.77 -2.63
N ALA A 64 -9.68 1.49 -2.44
CA ALA A 64 -8.72 0.52 -1.91
C ALA A 64 -7.55 0.28 -2.88
N ALA A 65 -7.78 0.33 -4.19
CA ALA A 65 -6.70 0.25 -5.17
C ALA A 65 -5.80 1.50 -5.12
N ASP A 66 -6.40 2.68 -4.95
CA ASP A 66 -5.65 3.94 -4.80
C ASP A 66 -4.86 3.99 -3.49
N VAL A 67 -5.40 3.45 -2.39
CA VAL A 67 -4.66 3.24 -1.14
C VAL A 67 -3.42 2.39 -1.38
N LEU A 68 -3.55 1.25 -2.07
CA LEU A 68 -2.40 0.38 -2.34
C LEU A 68 -1.36 1.09 -3.23
N TYR A 69 -1.80 1.76 -4.29
CA TYR A 69 -0.89 2.54 -5.15
C TYR A 69 -0.15 3.63 -4.37
N HIS A 70 -0.87 4.46 -3.62
CA HIS A 70 -0.27 5.56 -2.86
C HIS A 70 0.57 5.08 -1.68
N LEU A 71 0.29 3.89 -1.13
CA LEU A 71 1.18 3.24 -0.16
C LEU A 71 2.52 2.91 -0.81
N ILE A 72 2.54 2.24 -1.97
CA ILE A 72 3.78 1.91 -2.68
C ILE A 72 4.58 3.17 -3.04
N VAL A 73 3.93 4.23 -3.52
CA VAL A 73 4.60 5.52 -3.80
C VAL A 73 5.19 6.13 -2.52
N THR A 74 4.47 6.06 -1.40
CA THR A 74 4.94 6.57 -0.10
C THR A 74 6.15 5.79 0.40
N LEU A 75 6.12 4.45 0.28
CA LEU A 75 7.25 3.59 0.63
C LEU A 75 8.48 3.93 -0.22
N LYS A 76 8.30 4.10 -1.54
CA LYS A 76 9.37 4.53 -2.46
C LYS A 76 9.95 5.88 -2.05
N ALA A 77 9.11 6.87 -1.75
CA ALA A 77 9.54 8.19 -1.29
C ALA A 77 10.32 8.14 0.04
N GLY A 78 9.97 7.20 0.91
CA GLY A 78 10.63 6.95 2.19
C GLY A 78 11.82 5.99 2.14
N GLY A 79 12.17 5.45 0.97
CA GLY A 79 13.26 4.48 0.81
C GLY A 79 12.98 3.11 1.47
N VAL A 80 11.71 2.77 1.70
CA VAL A 80 11.30 1.48 2.27
C VAL A 80 10.92 0.53 1.14
N PRO A 81 11.57 -0.64 1.01
CA PRO A 81 11.21 -1.60 -0.03
C PRO A 81 9.92 -2.36 0.34
N LEU A 82 9.11 -2.71 -0.67
CA LEU A 82 7.90 -3.52 -0.47
C LEU A 82 8.20 -4.84 0.24
N SER A 83 9.35 -5.46 -0.03
CA SER A 83 9.79 -6.69 0.62
C SER A 83 9.80 -6.61 2.15
N ASP A 84 10.16 -5.46 2.71
CA ASP A 84 10.21 -5.29 4.16
C ASP A 84 8.80 -5.26 4.75
N VAL A 85 7.85 -4.61 4.05
CA VAL A 85 6.43 -4.61 4.43
C VAL A 85 5.84 -6.01 4.33
N MET A 86 6.14 -6.75 3.25
CA MET A 86 5.66 -8.12 3.07
C MET A 86 6.25 -9.08 4.10
N ALA A 87 7.53 -8.93 4.45
CA ALA A 87 8.17 -9.69 5.51
C ALA A 87 7.53 -9.41 6.88
N GLU A 88 7.23 -8.15 7.18
CA GLU A 88 6.53 -7.77 8.41
C GLU A 88 5.09 -8.33 8.45
N LEU A 89 4.36 -8.30 7.33
CA LEU A 89 3.05 -8.94 7.22
C LEU A 89 3.14 -10.46 7.44
N GLY A 90 4.14 -11.11 6.85
CA GLY A 90 4.42 -12.53 7.07
C GLY A 90 4.68 -12.85 8.54
N ARG A 91 5.50 -12.03 9.21
CA ARG A 91 5.78 -12.16 10.65
C ARG A 91 4.51 -12.02 11.50
N ARG A 92 3.66 -11.02 11.23
CA ARG A 92 2.40 -10.78 11.96
C ARG A 92 1.37 -11.88 11.76
N THR A 93 1.25 -12.37 10.54
CA THR A 93 0.26 -13.40 10.20
C THR A 93 0.66 -14.78 10.70
N ALA A 94 1.96 -15.11 10.71
CA ALA A 94 2.49 -16.32 11.34
C ALA A 94 2.26 -16.34 12.87
N GLN A 95 2.18 -15.18 13.50
CA GLN A 95 1.89 -15.03 14.93
C GLN A 95 0.39 -15.01 15.26
N SER A 96 -0.50 -15.09 14.28
CA SER A 96 -1.94 -14.90 14.53
C SER A 96 -2.59 -16.10 15.28
N GLY A 97 -2.80 -15.90 16.59
CA GLY A 97 -3.97 -16.34 17.34
C GLY A 97 -4.03 -17.76 17.92
N LEU A 98 -3.50 -18.78 17.22
CA LEU A 98 -3.57 -20.18 17.71
C LEU A 98 -2.33 -20.59 18.51
N ALA A 99 -1.14 -20.19 18.07
CA ALA A 99 0.11 -20.51 18.76
C ALA A 99 0.21 -19.82 20.14
N GLU A 100 -0.26 -18.58 20.24
CA GLU A 100 -0.24 -17.80 21.47
C GLU A 100 -1.26 -18.31 22.51
N LYS A 101 -2.43 -18.82 22.08
CA LYS A 101 -3.42 -19.48 22.95
C LYS A 101 -2.99 -20.88 23.40
N ALA A 102 -2.28 -21.63 22.55
CA ALA A 102 -1.73 -22.94 22.91
C ALA A 102 -0.59 -22.83 23.94
N ALA A 103 0.29 -21.84 23.80
CA ALA A 103 1.37 -21.59 24.74
C ALA A 103 0.89 -21.24 26.15
N ARG A 104 -0.24 -20.53 26.30
CA ARG A 104 -0.83 -20.17 27.60
C ARG A 104 -1.58 -21.30 28.31
N ARG A 105 -1.85 -22.43 27.64
CA ARG A 105 -2.54 -23.60 28.25
C ARG A 105 -1.59 -24.61 28.87
N HIS A 106 -0.28 -24.46 28.67
CA HIS A 106 0.76 -25.37 29.15
C HIS A 106 1.69 -24.79 30.23
N THR A 107 1.38 -23.58 30.72
CA THR A 107 1.95 -22.96 31.93
C THR A 107 0.84 -22.73 32.92
#